data_AF-A0AAU9MXJ0-F1
#
_entry.id   AF-A0AAU9MXJ0-F1
#
_cell.length_a   1.000
_cell.length_b   1.000
_cell.length_c   1.000
_cell.angle_alpha   90.00
_cell.angle_beta   90.00
_cell.angle_gamma   90.00
#
_symmetry.space_group_name_H-M   'P 1'
#
loop_
_entity.id
_entity.type
_entity.pdbx_description
1 polymer ?
#
loop_
_entity_poly.entity_id
_entity_poly.type
_entity_poly.pdbx_seq_one_letter_code
_entity_poly.pdbx_strand_id
1 'polypeptide(L)'
;MHGAPTDYTSYEKVMPDGFFARMKDRGMVCGWAPQIEVLAHGAVKGFVSHCGWNSILESMWHGVPIATWPLNAEQQLNAFLVVRELGLAVELSLTYRSSGTELVMADEIERAINCLMDDTNPVRERVEKISQKSRKALINGGSSFVTLGKLVDDMLQNIGAE
;
A
#
# COMPACT_ATOMS: atom_id res chain seq x y z
N MET A 1 -25.91 15.08 -3.65
CA MET A 1 -25.31 14.23 -2.60
C MET A 1 -25.02 12.87 -3.21
N HIS A 2 -23.77 12.57 -3.50
CA HIS A 2 -23.39 11.18 -3.79
C HIS A 2 -23.36 10.46 -2.43
N GLY A 3 -24.10 9.36 -2.33
CA GLY A 3 -24.15 8.54 -1.11
C GLY A 3 -22.77 8.03 -0.73
N ALA A 4 -22.63 7.52 0.50
CA ALA A 4 -21.43 6.80 0.90
C ALA A 4 -21.10 5.71 -0.15
N PRO A 5 -19.82 5.46 -0.46
CA PRO A 5 -19.44 4.35 -1.32
C PRO A 5 -20.08 3.06 -0.78
N THR A 6 -20.92 2.43 -1.59
CA THR A 6 -21.50 1.11 -1.29
C THR A 6 -20.89 0.09 -2.23
N ASP A 7 -20.72 -1.13 -1.75
CA ASP A 7 -20.31 -2.23 -2.62
C ASP A 7 -21.27 -2.37 -3.81
N TYR A 8 -20.70 -2.60 -4.99
CA TYR A 8 -21.49 -2.90 -6.16
C TYR A 8 -22.17 -4.26 -5.99
N THR A 9 -23.49 -4.29 -6.17
CA THR A 9 -24.28 -5.52 -6.10
C THR A 9 -24.03 -6.47 -7.28
N SER A 10 -23.45 -5.98 -8.39
CA SER A 10 -22.95 -6.77 -9.52
C SER A 10 -21.81 -6.02 -10.19
N TYR A 11 -20.63 -6.64 -10.23
CA TYR A 11 -19.45 -6.09 -10.89
C TYR A 11 -19.58 -6.13 -12.42
N GLU A 12 -20.37 -7.03 -13.00
CA GLU A 12 -20.60 -7.07 -14.46
C GLU A 12 -21.24 -5.78 -14.98
N LYS A 13 -22.04 -5.09 -14.16
CA LYS A 13 -22.75 -3.87 -14.57
C LYS A 13 -21.85 -2.62 -14.64
N VAL A 14 -20.67 -2.66 -14.04
CA VAL A 14 -19.77 -1.50 -13.93
C VAL A 14 -18.45 -1.69 -14.65
N MET A 15 -18.18 -2.91 -15.13
CA MET A 15 -17.00 -3.23 -15.91
C MET A 15 -17.31 -3.15 -17.42
N PRO A 16 -16.30 -2.89 -18.28
CA PRO A 16 -16.50 -2.90 -19.73
C PRO A 16 -16.99 -4.26 -20.25
N ASP A 17 -17.74 -4.23 -21.35
CA ASP A 17 -18.24 -5.45 -21.99
C ASP A 17 -17.13 -6.48 -22.25
N GLY A 18 -17.41 -7.73 -21.88
CA GLY A 18 -16.48 -8.85 -22.01
C GLY A 18 -15.29 -8.83 -21.05
N PHE A 19 -15.23 -7.93 -20.06
CA PHE A 19 -14.11 -7.86 -19.10
C PHE A 19 -13.85 -9.19 -18.39
N PHE A 20 -14.89 -9.78 -17.78
CA PHE A 20 -14.75 -11.05 -17.07
C PHE A 20 -14.35 -12.21 -17.97
N ALA A 21 -14.82 -12.23 -19.22
CA ALA A 21 -14.40 -13.23 -20.20
C ALA A 21 -12.90 -13.12 -20.52
N ARG A 22 -12.37 -11.89 -20.64
CA ARG A 22 -10.92 -11.65 -20.86
C ARG A 22 -10.07 -11.99 -19.63
N MET A 23 -10.62 -11.85 -18.42
CA MET A 23 -9.89 -12.04 -17.17
C MET A 23 -10.02 -13.44 -16.55
N LYS A 24 -10.87 -14.31 -17.10
CA LYS A 24 -11.28 -15.61 -16.50
C LYS A 24 -10.14 -16.43 -15.89
N ASP A 25 -8.99 -16.49 -16.56
CA ASP A 25 -7.86 -17.33 -16.15
C ASP A 25 -6.66 -16.51 -15.59
N ARG A 26 -6.81 -15.19 -15.44
CA ARG A 26 -5.72 -14.26 -15.13
C ARG A 26 -6.04 -13.19 -14.10
N GLY A 27 -7.28 -13.08 -13.64
CA GLY A 27 -7.68 -12.08 -12.66
C GLY A 27 -8.99 -12.42 -11.95
N MET A 28 -9.18 -11.78 -10.81
CA MET A 28 -10.34 -11.94 -9.95
C MET A 28 -10.79 -10.55 -9.47
N VAL A 29 -12.10 -10.32 -9.42
CA VAL A 29 -12.71 -9.12 -8.83
C VAL A 29 -13.53 -9.58 -7.63
N CYS A 30 -13.32 -8.94 -6.48
CA CYS A 30 -14.05 -9.20 -5.25
C CYS A 30 -14.19 -7.88 -4.48
N GLY A 31 -15.11 -7.83 -3.50
CA GLY A 31 -15.32 -6.63 -2.68
C GLY A 31 -14.26 -6.47 -1.62
N TRP A 32 -14.15 -7.46 -0.73
CA TRP A 32 -13.14 -7.50 0.31
C TRP A 32 -12.22 -8.70 0.12
N ALA A 33 -10.93 -8.49 0.39
CA ALA A 33 -9.92 -9.53 0.40
C ALA A 33 -9.13 -9.45 1.72
N PRO A 34 -8.63 -10.59 2.23
CA PRO A 34 -7.78 -10.64 3.42
C PRO A 34 -6.40 -10.05 3.10
N GLN A 35 -6.28 -8.72 3.15
CA GLN A 35 -5.16 -7.97 2.58
C GLN A 35 -3.79 -8.40 3.16
N ILE A 36 -3.71 -8.63 4.47
CA ILE A 36 -2.47 -9.06 5.12
C ILE A 36 -2.04 -10.42 4.57
N GLU A 37 -2.97 -11.37 4.47
CA GLU A 37 -2.72 -12.72 3.95
C GLU A 37 -2.35 -12.68 2.46
N VAL A 38 -3.00 -11.81 1.68
CA VAL A 38 -2.64 -11.59 0.27
C VAL A 38 -1.22 -11.05 0.15
N LEU A 39 -0.88 -9.99 0.90
CA LEU A 39 0.47 -9.40 0.88
C LEU A 39 1.54 -10.37 1.41
N ALA A 40 1.18 -11.25 2.34
CA ALA A 40 2.07 -12.29 2.86
C ALA A 40 2.35 -13.42 1.85
N HIS A 41 1.52 -13.56 0.82
CA HIS A 41 1.60 -14.67 -0.10
C HIS A 41 2.75 -14.47 -1.10
N GLY A 42 3.66 -15.46 -1.21
CA GLY A 42 4.88 -15.35 -2.04
C GLY A 42 4.66 -15.19 -3.56
N ALA A 43 3.43 -15.40 -4.05
CA ALA A 43 3.07 -15.10 -5.44
C ALA A 43 2.74 -13.61 -5.68
N VAL A 44 2.51 -12.83 -4.63
CA VAL A 44 2.23 -11.39 -4.75
C VAL A 44 3.53 -10.65 -4.94
N LYS A 45 3.64 -10.00 -6.09
CA LYS A 45 4.87 -9.31 -6.52
C LYS A 45 4.76 -7.79 -6.49
N GLY A 46 3.57 -7.24 -6.24
CA GLY A 46 3.32 -5.80 -6.23
C GLY A 46 1.93 -5.47 -5.73
N PHE A 47 1.76 -4.25 -5.24
CA PHE A 47 0.52 -3.74 -4.67
C PHE A 47 0.20 -2.34 -5.21
N VAL A 48 -0.90 -2.20 -5.95
CA VAL A 48 -1.43 -0.87 -6.28
C VAL A 48 -2.22 -0.38 -5.07
N SER A 49 -1.82 0.73 -4.46
CA SER A 49 -2.36 1.15 -3.17
C SER A 49 -2.69 2.62 -3.13
N HIS A 50 -3.79 2.93 -2.44
CA HIS A 50 -4.17 4.28 -2.05
C HIS A 50 -3.22 4.96 -1.07
N CYS A 51 -2.14 4.29 -0.63
CA CYS A 51 -1.09 4.88 0.21
C CYS A 51 -1.58 5.33 1.60
N GLY A 52 -2.64 4.71 2.12
CA GLY A 52 -2.95 4.80 3.55
C GLY A 52 -1.80 4.20 4.38
N TRP A 53 -1.47 4.82 5.51
CA TRP A 53 -0.26 4.46 6.26
C TRP A 53 -0.21 2.99 6.69
N ASN A 54 -1.35 2.41 7.11
CA ASN A 54 -1.43 0.99 7.46
C ASN A 54 -1.08 0.08 6.26
N SER A 55 -1.63 0.37 5.08
CA SER A 55 -1.35 -0.41 3.86
C SER A 55 0.11 -0.28 3.43
N ILE A 56 0.74 0.87 3.66
CA ILE A 56 2.19 1.04 3.46
C ILE A 56 2.96 0.14 4.41
N LEU A 57 2.64 0.17 5.71
CA LEU A 57 3.32 -0.65 6.72
C LEU A 57 3.18 -2.15 6.44
N GLU A 58 1.99 -2.63 6.07
CA GLU A 58 1.73 -4.02 5.71
C GLU A 58 2.55 -4.45 4.47
N SER A 59 2.58 -3.60 3.43
CA SER A 59 3.36 -3.86 2.22
C SER A 59 4.87 -3.93 2.52
N MET A 60 5.37 -2.95 3.29
CA MET A 60 6.78 -2.92 3.70
C MET A 60 7.14 -4.09 4.61
N TRP A 61 6.24 -4.51 5.50
CA TRP A 61 6.44 -5.69 6.35
C TRP A 61 6.61 -6.96 5.51
N HIS A 62 5.83 -7.12 4.45
CA HIS A 62 5.87 -8.28 3.57
C HIS A 62 6.82 -8.16 2.38
N GLY A 63 7.56 -7.05 2.25
CA GLY A 63 8.53 -6.88 1.17
C GLY A 63 7.87 -6.66 -0.20
N VAL A 64 6.62 -6.22 -0.23
CA VAL A 64 5.85 -5.99 -1.47
C VAL A 64 6.01 -4.53 -1.90
N PRO A 65 6.50 -4.24 -3.11
CA PRO A 65 6.60 -2.87 -3.61
C PRO A 65 5.21 -2.31 -3.96
N ILE A 66 5.06 -0.99 -3.86
CA ILE A 66 3.80 -0.29 -4.10
C ILE A 66 3.86 0.48 -5.43
N ALA A 67 2.75 0.48 -6.18
CA ALA A 67 2.44 1.55 -7.15
C ALA A 67 1.43 2.51 -6.54
N THR A 68 1.77 3.80 -6.46
CA THR A 68 1.01 4.77 -5.65
C THR A 68 -0.25 5.30 -6.36
N TRP A 69 -1.40 5.26 -5.68
CA TRP A 69 -2.66 5.81 -6.19
C TRP A 69 -3.49 6.49 -5.09
N PRO A 70 -2.99 7.59 -4.50
CA PRO A 70 -3.66 8.25 -3.38
C PRO A 70 -5.07 8.74 -3.73
N LEU A 71 -5.97 8.77 -2.75
CA LEU A 71 -7.40 9.11 -2.94
C LEU A 71 -7.92 10.21 -2.00
N ASN A 72 -7.46 10.27 -0.74
CA ASN A 72 -7.90 11.27 0.25
C ASN A 72 -6.91 11.42 1.43
N ALA A 73 -7.28 12.26 2.41
CA ALA A 73 -6.54 12.47 3.67
C ALA A 73 -5.04 12.79 3.44
N GLU A 74 -4.14 12.15 4.18
CA GLU A 74 -2.70 12.35 4.10
C GLU A 74 -2.01 11.49 3.01
N GLN A 75 -2.79 10.74 2.22
CA GLN A 75 -2.25 9.75 1.27
C GLN A 75 -1.38 10.37 0.19
N GLN A 76 -1.65 11.61 -0.23
CA GLN A 76 -0.79 12.38 -1.13
C GLN A 76 0.61 12.56 -0.55
N LEU A 77 0.69 12.95 0.73
CA LEU A 77 1.95 13.14 1.44
C LEU A 77 2.67 11.79 1.60
N ASN A 78 1.94 10.75 1.96
CA ASN A 78 2.49 9.40 2.07
C ASN A 78 3.05 8.90 0.73
N ALA A 79 2.31 9.08 -0.37
CA ALA A 79 2.74 8.70 -1.71
C ALA A 79 4.01 9.45 -2.12
N PHE A 80 4.06 10.77 -1.89
CA PHE A 80 5.26 11.57 -2.13
C PHE A 80 6.45 11.05 -1.31
N LEU A 81 6.27 10.80 -0.01
CA LEU A 81 7.31 10.28 0.88
C LEU A 81 7.87 8.95 0.37
N VAL A 82 7.01 7.97 0.07
CA VAL A 82 7.48 6.63 -0.33
C VAL A 82 8.11 6.61 -1.72
N VAL A 83 7.70 7.50 -2.62
CA VAL A 83 8.27 7.57 -3.98
C VAL A 83 9.53 8.45 -4.03
N ARG A 84 9.45 9.69 -3.55
CA ARG A 84 10.48 10.72 -3.75
C ARG A 84 11.58 10.69 -2.71
N GLU A 85 11.20 10.58 -1.43
CA GLU A 85 12.17 10.65 -0.33
C GLU A 85 12.80 9.29 -0.04
N LEU A 86 11.98 8.24 0.04
CA LEU A 86 12.44 6.92 0.43
C LEU A 86 12.77 6.02 -0.78
N GLY A 87 12.18 6.30 -1.94
CA GLY A 87 12.39 5.51 -3.15
C GLY A 87 11.96 4.05 -3.01
N LEU A 88 10.86 3.78 -2.29
CA LEU A 88 10.29 2.48 -1.95
C LEU A 88 9.04 2.12 -2.76
N ALA A 89 8.63 2.97 -3.69
CA ALA A 89 7.44 2.77 -4.51
C ALA A 89 7.66 3.25 -5.94
N VAL A 90 6.87 2.67 -6.86
CA VAL A 90 6.72 3.14 -8.24
C VAL A 90 5.63 4.20 -8.27
N GLU A 91 5.89 5.27 -8.99
CA GLU A 91 4.90 6.32 -9.20
C GLU A 91 3.88 5.87 -10.26
N LEU A 92 2.61 5.82 -9.85
CA LEU A 92 1.48 5.81 -10.78
C LEU A 92 0.76 7.15 -10.71
N SER A 93 0.44 7.62 -9.51
CA SER A 93 0.03 8.98 -9.21
C SER A 93 0.56 9.41 -7.85
N LEU A 94 0.89 10.70 -7.73
CA LEU A 94 1.20 11.34 -6.44
C LEU A 94 0.09 12.25 -5.94
N THR A 95 -1.00 12.40 -6.70
CA THR A 95 -2.06 13.36 -6.41
C THR A 95 -3.45 12.74 -6.51
N TYR A 96 -4.32 13.08 -5.55
CA TYR A 96 -5.76 12.93 -5.71
C TYR A 96 -6.37 14.30 -6.05
N ARG A 97 -7.22 14.33 -7.07
CA ARG A 97 -7.73 15.52 -7.76
C ARG A 97 -8.25 16.58 -6.77
N SER A 98 -7.58 17.74 -6.69
CA SER A 98 -8.12 18.92 -6.00
C SER A 98 -9.00 19.79 -6.92
N SER A 99 -8.87 19.65 -8.26
CA SER A 99 -9.51 20.54 -9.26
C SER A 99 -10.07 19.85 -10.51
N GLY A 100 -10.27 18.52 -10.48
CA GLY A 100 -11.28 17.87 -11.34
C GLY A 100 -10.90 17.37 -12.74
N THR A 101 -9.65 17.42 -13.22
CA THR A 101 -9.39 17.09 -14.65
C THR A 101 -8.40 15.97 -14.97
N GLU A 102 -7.49 15.56 -14.09
CA GLU A 102 -6.53 14.50 -14.44
C GLU A 102 -7.09 13.10 -14.14
N LEU A 103 -7.46 12.40 -15.20
CA LEU A 103 -7.77 10.97 -15.20
C LEU A 103 -6.46 10.22 -15.46
N VAL A 104 -6.15 9.23 -14.61
CA VAL A 104 -5.04 8.30 -14.88
C VAL A 104 -5.43 7.40 -16.04
N MET A 105 -4.67 7.46 -17.13
CA MET A 105 -4.96 6.75 -18.36
C MET A 105 -4.48 5.29 -18.30
N ALA A 106 -5.07 4.44 -19.15
CA ALA A 106 -4.77 3.00 -19.15
C ALA A 106 -3.28 2.69 -19.40
N ASP A 107 -2.62 3.48 -20.25
CA ASP A 107 -1.19 3.34 -20.55
C ASP A 107 -0.29 3.76 -19.37
N GLU A 108 -0.72 4.71 -18.54
CA GLU A 108 -0.04 5.06 -17.28
C GLU A 108 -0.12 3.91 -16.28
N ILE A 109 -1.31 3.31 -16.13
CA ILE A 109 -1.54 2.14 -15.27
C ILE A 109 -0.67 0.98 -15.76
N GLU A 110 -0.69 0.69 -17.06
CA GLU A 110 0.11 -0.38 -17.66
C GLU A 110 1.61 -0.18 -17.40
N ARG A 111 2.14 1.03 -17.62
CA ARG A 111 3.55 1.33 -17.35
C ARG A 111 3.91 1.10 -15.89
N ALA A 112 3.09 1.58 -14.95
CA ALA A 112 3.36 1.42 -13.53
C ALA A 112 3.31 -0.06 -13.12
N ILE A 113 2.33 -0.84 -13.60
CA ILE A 113 2.23 -2.28 -13.34
C ILE A 113 3.43 -3.01 -13.93
N ASN A 114 3.82 -2.73 -15.18
CA ASN A 114 4.98 -3.37 -15.80
C ASN A 114 6.27 -3.07 -15.02
N CYS A 115 6.47 -1.82 -14.62
CA CYS A 115 7.59 -1.40 -13.77
C CYS A 115 7.56 -2.11 -12.41
N LEU A 116 6.38 -2.28 -11.81
CA LEU A 116 6.21 -2.99 -10.54
C LEU A 116 6.52 -4.48 -10.69
N MET A 117 6.12 -5.10 -11.80
CA MET A 117 6.30 -6.53 -12.08
C MET A 117 7.70 -6.90 -12.59
N ASP A 118 8.51 -5.92 -13.00
CA ASP A 118 9.91 -6.11 -13.37
C ASP A 118 10.75 -6.54 -12.16
N ASP A 119 11.32 -7.74 -12.22
CA ASP A 119 12.16 -8.29 -11.16
C ASP A 119 13.51 -7.56 -11.05
N THR A 120 13.92 -6.81 -12.08
CA THR A 120 15.16 -6.01 -12.08
C THR A 120 14.97 -4.61 -11.50
N ASN A 121 13.73 -4.23 -11.13
CA ASN A 121 13.45 -2.91 -10.59
C ASN A 121 14.15 -2.72 -9.22
N PRO A 122 15.00 -1.69 -9.06
CA PRO A 122 15.75 -1.45 -7.81
C PRO A 122 14.86 -1.18 -6.60
N VAL A 123 13.60 -0.78 -6.80
CA VAL A 123 12.62 -0.62 -5.70
C VAL A 123 12.45 -1.93 -4.94
N ARG A 124 12.47 -3.08 -5.60
CA ARG A 124 12.31 -4.40 -4.95
C ARG A 124 13.40 -4.64 -3.91
N GLU A 125 14.66 -4.41 -4.28
CA GLU A 125 15.79 -4.59 -3.37
C GLU A 125 15.70 -3.64 -2.17
N ARG A 126 15.26 -2.40 -2.38
CA ARG A 126 15.07 -1.43 -1.29
C ARG A 126 13.94 -1.83 -0.35
N VAL A 127 12.82 -2.28 -0.90
CA VAL A 127 11.66 -2.74 -0.12
C VAL A 127 12.00 -4.00 0.68
N GLU A 128 12.74 -4.95 0.11
CA GLU A 128 13.24 -6.12 0.83
C GLU A 128 14.14 -5.72 2.02
N LYS A 129 15.07 -4.78 1.81
CA LYS A 129 15.90 -4.23 2.89
C LYS A 129 15.06 -3.56 3.98
N ILE A 130 14.01 -2.84 3.62
CA ILE A 130 13.10 -2.21 4.58
C ILE A 130 12.26 -3.25 5.32
N SER A 131 11.79 -4.32 4.67
CA SER A 131 11.11 -5.45 5.33
C SER A 131 11.99 -6.08 6.41
N GLN A 132 13.26 -6.32 6.11
CA GLN A 132 14.19 -6.87 7.09
C GLN A 132 14.44 -5.91 8.26
N LYS A 133 14.55 -4.60 7.99
CA LYS A 133 14.71 -3.57 9.02
C LYS A 133 13.47 -3.44 9.90
N SER A 134 12.27 -3.48 9.33
CA SER A 134 11.01 -3.36 10.08
C SER A 134 10.85 -4.53 11.06
N ARG A 135 11.18 -5.76 10.63
CA ARG A 135 11.20 -6.94 11.52
C ARG A 135 12.19 -6.77 12.68
N LYS A 136 13.42 -6.33 12.36
CA LYS A 136 14.46 -6.09 13.38
C LYS A 136 14.10 -5.00 14.38
N ALA A 137 13.29 -4.01 14.00
CA ALA A 137 12.87 -2.95 14.91
C ALA A 137 11.90 -3.44 16.00
N LEU A 138 11.14 -4.51 15.74
CA LEU A 138 10.08 -5.01 16.62
C LEU A 138 10.47 -6.18 17.52
N ILE A 139 11.53 -6.95 17.17
CA ILE A 139 12.00 -8.05 18.03
C ILE A 139 12.55 -7.54 19.36
N ASN A 140 12.69 -8.43 20.35
CA ASN A 140 13.30 -8.10 21.65
C ASN A 140 14.69 -7.44 21.45
N GLY A 141 14.86 -6.26 22.04
CA GLY A 141 16.07 -5.44 21.88
C GLY A 141 16.09 -4.56 20.63
N GLY A 142 15.09 -4.67 19.75
CA GLY A 142 14.89 -3.80 18.60
C GLY A 142 14.53 -2.37 18.99
N SER A 143 14.76 -1.41 18.10
CA SER A 143 14.60 0.02 18.41
C SER A 143 13.18 0.40 18.84
N SER A 144 12.16 -0.08 18.12
CA SER A 144 10.76 0.20 18.44
C SER A 144 10.30 -0.54 19.69
N PHE A 145 10.75 -1.79 19.89
CA PHE A 145 10.51 -2.55 21.11
C PHE A 145 11.04 -1.79 22.35
N VAL A 146 12.30 -1.34 22.29
CA VAL A 146 12.94 -0.60 23.38
C VAL A 146 12.25 0.74 23.62
N THR A 147 11.85 1.44 22.56
CA THR A 147 11.20 2.76 22.68
C THR A 147 9.83 2.64 23.33
N LEU A 148 9.05 1.61 22.96
CA LEU A 148 7.77 1.34 23.59
C LEU A 148 7.94 0.95 25.06
N GLY A 149 8.95 0.14 25.40
CA GLY A 149 9.26 -0.19 26.79
C GLY A 149 9.55 1.06 27.64
N LYS A 150 10.38 1.98 27.11
CA LYS A 150 10.66 3.26 27.79
C LYS A 150 9.42 4.11 28.01
N LEU A 151 8.51 4.13 27.03
CA LEU A 151 7.23 4.84 27.16
C LEU A 151 6.37 4.25 28.27
N VAL A 152 6.29 2.91 28.35
CA VAL A 152 5.55 2.20 29.40
C VAL A 152 6.16 2.50 30.78
N ASP A 153 7.49 2.44 30.90
CA ASP A 153 8.19 2.74 32.15
C ASP A 153 7.92 4.17 32.63
N ASP A 154 7.98 5.15 31.71
CA ASP A 154 7.68 6.56 32.01
C ASP A 154 6.22 6.75 32.47
N MET A 155 5.26 6.12 31.80
CA MET A 155 3.86 6.16 32.20
C MET A 155 3.65 5.56 33.60
N LEU A 156 4.29 4.42 33.91
CA LEU A 156 4.16 3.78 35.22
C LEU A 156 4.77 4.63 36.35
N GLN A 157 5.88 5.31 36.09
CA GLN A 157 6.50 6.23 37.06
C GLN A 157 5.61 7.44 37.35
N ASN A 158 4.87 7.92 36.34
CA ASN A 158 4.02 9.10 36.45
C ASN A 158 2.59 8.79 36.95
N ILE A 159 2.13 7.53 36.89
CA ILE A 159 0.82 7.11 37.42
C ILE A 159 0.85 6.89 38.95
N GLY A 160 2.02 6.61 39.53
CA GLY A 160 2.19 6.39 40.97
C GLY A 160 2.53 7.65 41.79
N ALA A 161 2.45 8.84 41.19
CA ALA A 161 2.86 10.12 41.81
C ALA A 161 1.68 10.96 42.37
N GLU A 162 0.53 10.33 42.62
CA GLU A 162 -0.58 10.89 43.42
C GLU A 162 -0.65 10.27 44.82
#